data_AF-A0A2W6CJ60-F1
#
_entry.id   AF-A0A2W6CJ60-F1
#
_cell.length_a   1.000
_cell.length_b   1.000
_cell.length_c   1.000
_cell.angle_alpha   90.00
_cell.angle_beta   90.00
_cell.angle_gamma   90.00
#
_symmetry.space_group_name_H-M   'P 1'
#
loop_
_entity.id
_entity.type
_entity.pdbx_description
1 polymer ?
#
loop_
_entity_poly.entity_id
_entity_poly.type
_entity_poly.pdbx_seq_one_letter_code
_entity_poly.pdbx_strand_id
1 'polypeptide(L)'
;MRDLGVLDHDLLYPSMGIALARPPADVGPPIDSAAAYVLYQQSAPCLAGDAEPEVFLALATSNSRGTMNADGTVTRRIDSTLVYVLRWENVPLASSGGPPGFHRPPRPSSNGLVIGMLDATTGEFLGTGSTNAVGG
;
A
#
# COMPACT_ATOMS: atom_id res chain seq x y z
N MET A 1 -0.76 -5.61 15.21
CA MET A 1 0.14 -5.02 14.20
C MET A 1 1.55 -5.49 14.52
N ARG A 2 2.34 -5.87 13.51
CA ARG A 2 3.76 -6.21 13.70
C ARG A 2 4.65 -5.12 13.10
N ASP A 3 5.37 -4.39 13.94
CA ASP A 3 6.39 -3.43 13.47
C ASP A 3 7.67 -4.17 13.11
N LEU A 4 8.16 -3.96 11.88
CA LEU A 4 9.40 -4.52 11.36
C LEU A 4 10.52 -3.46 11.26
N GLY A 5 10.24 -2.21 11.61
CA GLY A 5 11.20 -1.12 11.56
C GLY A 5 11.46 -0.63 10.12
N VAL A 6 12.72 -0.41 9.79
CA VAL A 6 13.12 0.11 8.47
C VAL A 6 13.30 -1.04 7.48
N LEU A 7 12.74 -0.90 6.29
CA LEU A 7 12.92 -1.85 5.19
C LEU A 7 14.42 -2.00 4.87
N ASP A 8 14.93 -3.22 4.92
CA ASP A 8 16.35 -3.52 4.75
C ASP A 8 16.74 -3.97 3.32
N HIS A 9 15.78 -4.12 2.41
CA HIS A 9 16.00 -4.48 1.01
C HIS A 9 14.93 -3.88 0.09
N ASP A 10 15.24 -3.73 -1.19
CA ASP A 10 14.26 -3.18 -2.13
C ASP A 10 13.17 -4.21 -2.45
N LEU A 11 11.92 -3.74 -2.49
CA LEU A 11 10.75 -4.53 -2.85
C LEU A 11 10.07 -3.92 -4.07
N LEU A 12 9.73 -4.76 -5.05
CA LEU A 12 9.00 -4.35 -6.23
C LEU A 12 7.68 -5.09 -6.32
N TYR A 13 6.61 -4.34 -6.53
CA TYR A 13 5.27 -4.87 -6.78
C TYR A 13 4.78 -4.41 -8.17
N PRO A 14 5.19 -5.11 -9.25
CA PRO A 14 4.90 -4.68 -10.61
C PRO A 14 3.40 -4.59 -10.89
N SER A 15 2.61 -5.55 -10.39
CA SER A 15 1.16 -5.58 -10.56
C SER A 15 0.43 -4.40 -9.89
N MET A 16 1.07 -3.74 -8.93
CA MET A 16 0.55 -2.55 -8.24
C MET A 16 1.21 -1.25 -8.73
N GLY A 17 2.28 -1.36 -9.53
CA GLY A 17 3.10 -0.22 -9.93
C GLY A 17 3.78 0.47 -8.75
N ILE A 18 4.11 -0.28 -7.68
CA ILE A 18 4.73 0.22 -6.46
C ILE A 18 6.16 -0.33 -6.38
N ALA A 19 7.12 0.55 -6.12
CA ALA A 19 8.48 0.19 -5.74
C ALA A 19 8.76 0.77 -4.35
N LEU A 20 9.38 -0.03 -3.49
CA LEU A 20 9.80 0.34 -2.14
C LEU A 20 11.32 0.16 -2.06
N ALA A 21 12.01 1.22 -1.66
CA ALA A 21 13.45 1.21 -1.49
C ALA A 21 13.82 1.44 -0.02
N ARG A 22 15.02 1.00 0.35
CA ARG A 22 15.60 1.26 1.67
C ARG A 22 15.69 2.79 1.93
N PRO A 23 15.15 3.30 3.06
CA PRO A 23 15.40 4.66 3.50
C PRO A 23 16.87 4.89 3.91
N PRO A 24 17.40 6.13 3.82
CA PRO A 24 18.68 6.49 4.42
C PRO A 24 18.74 6.12 5.91
N ALA A 25 19.91 5.70 6.39
CA ALA A 25 20.09 5.15 7.75
C ALA A 25 19.71 6.14 8.88
N ASP A 26 19.77 7.45 8.61
CA ASP A 26 19.51 8.51 9.60
C ASP A 26 18.06 9.02 9.57
N VAL A 27 17.15 8.31 8.88
CA VAL A 27 15.75 8.69 8.81
C VAL A 27 15.06 8.42 10.16
N GLY A 28 14.71 9.50 10.85
CA GLY A 28 13.79 9.49 11.99
C GLY A 28 12.47 10.17 11.62
N PRO A 29 11.41 9.42 11.29
CA PRO A 29 10.11 10.03 11.00
C PRO A 29 9.55 10.71 12.26
N PRO A 30 8.86 11.85 12.13
CA PRO A 30 8.29 12.59 13.26
C PRO A 30 7.12 11.86 13.95
N ILE A 31 6.49 10.90 13.28
CA ILE A 31 5.48 10.01 13.85
C ILE A 31 6.06 8.59 13.91
N ASP A 32 5.72 7.85 14.97
CA ASP A 32 6.10 6.44 15.09
C ASP A 32 5.11 5.52 14.33
N SER A 33 5.46 4.24 14.23
CA SER A 33 4.69 3.22 13.51
C SER A 33 3.30 2.99 14.11
N ALA A 34 3.14 3.14 15.43
CA ALA A 34 1.87 2.97 16.12
C ALA A 34 0.91 4.14 15.81
N ALA A 35 1.40 5.37 15.85
CA ALA A 35 0.66 6.55 15.44
C ALA A 35 0.26 6.48 13.96
N ALA A 36 1.19 6.04 13.10
CA ALA A 36 0.90 5.83 11.68
C ALA A 36 -0.21 4.79 11.45
N TYR A 37 -0.20 3.69 12.20
CA TYR A 37 -1.27 2.68 12.12
C TYR A 37 -2.64 3.24 12.50
N VAL A 38 -2.71 4.02 13.59
CA VAL A 38 -3.96 4.66 14.03
C VAL A 38 -4.48 5.65 12.98
N LEU A 39 -3.60 6.51 12.44
CA LEU A 39 -3.97 7.46 11.38
C LEU A 39 -4.45 6.76 10.11
N TYR A 40 -3.80 5.66 9.76
CA TYR A 40 -4.22 4.85 8.61
C TYR A 40 -5.63 4.28 8.80
N GLN A 41 -5.93 3.71 9.98
CA GLN A 41 -7.26 3.18 10.29
C GLN A 41 -8.38 4.23 10.20
N GLN A 42 -8.06 5.50 10.48
CA GLN A 42 -9.01 6.61 10.34
C GLN A 42 -9.20 7.06 8.89
N SER A 43 -8.20 6.84 8.03
CA SER A 43 -8.16 7.40 6.67
C SER A 43 -8.65 6.44 5.59
N ALA A 44 -8.58 5.13 5.83
CA ALA A 44 -9.01 4.11 4.87
C ALA A 44 -9.99 3.13 5.53
N PRO A 45 -11.14 2.79 4.90
CA PRO A 45 -11.97 1.70 5.38
C PRO A 45 -11.13 0.42 5.38
N CYS A 46 -11.07 -0.29 6.52
CA CYS A 46 -10.22 -1.47 6.73
C CYS A 46 -10.33 -2.48 5.56
N LEU A 47 -9.39 -2.40 4.61
CA LEU A 47 -9.37 -3.22 3.40
C LEU A 47 -9.04 -4.70 3.69
N ALA A 48 -8.57 -4.99 4.90
CA ALA A 48 -8.07 -6.29 5.33
C ALA A 48 -8.91 -6.96 6.43
N GLY A 49 -10.07 -6.39 6.78
CA GLY A 49 -10.87 -6.87 7.91
C GLY A 49 -10.09 -6.83 9.23
N ASP A 50 -10.12 -7.94 9.99
CA ASP A 50 -9.45 -8.10 11.29
C ASP A 50 -7.97 -8.51 11.18
N ALA A 51 -7.45 -8.71 9.96
CA ALA A 51 -6.05 -9.11 9.79
C ALA A 51 -5.10 -7.99 10.23
N GLU A 52 -4.09 -8.35 11.01
CA GLU A 52 -3.07 -7.40 11.44
C GLU A 52 -2.03 -7.18 10.34
N PRO A 53 -1.65 -5.92 10.03
CA PRO A 53 -0.58 -5.66 9.09
C PRO A 53 0.80 -5.86 9.71
N GLU A 54 1.74 -6.16 8.84
CA GLU A 54 3.15 -5.80 9.01
C GLU A 54 3.30 -4.31 8.69
N VAL A 55 4.07 -3.59 9.50
CA VAL A 55 4.35 -2.16 9.31
C VAL A 55 5.84 -1.96 9.23
N PHE A 56 6.29 -1.23 8.21
CA PHE A 56 7.69 -0.87 8.04
C PHE A 56 7.84 0.45 7.31
N LEU A 57 8.99 1.08 7.50
CA LEU A 57 9.36 2.36 6.89
C LEU A 57 10.11 2.12 5.58
N ALA A 58 9.69 2.77 4.50
CA ALA A 58 10.32 2.66 3.18
C ALA A 58 10.27 3.99 2.40
N LEU A 59 11.12 4.13 1.39
CA LEU A 59 10.92 5.12 0.34
C LEU A 59 10.02 4.49 -0.73
N ALA A 60 8.83 5.04 -0.93
CA ALA A 60 7.90 4.57 -1.94
C ALA A 60 7.96 5.41 -3.21
N THR A 61 7.83 4.72 -4.34
CA THR A 61 7.52 5.30 -5.65
C THR A 61 6.34 4.56 -6.23
N SER A 62 5.31 5.29 -6.68
CA SER A 62 4.11 4.72 -7.29
C SER A 62 3.84 5.33 -8.66
N ASN A 63 3.84 4.48 -9.69
CA ASN A 63 3.48 4.88 -11.06
C ASN A 63 1.96 4.86 -11.30
N SER A 64 1.20 4.21 -10.43
CA SER A 64 -0.26 4.06 -10.54
C SER A 64 -1.03 5.23 -9.92
N ARG A 65 -0.36 6.12 -9.18
CA ARG A 65 -0.97 7.28 -8.53
C ARG A 65 -0.24 8.55 -8.96
N GLY A 66 -0.77 9.19 -10.00
CA GLY A 66 -0.26 10.45 -10.53
C GLY A 66 -1.23 11.10 -11.50
N THR A 67 -1.00 12.37 -11.80
CA THR A 67 -1.75 13.10 -12.82
C THR A 67 -0.99 13.07 -14.13
N MET A 68 -1.63 12.62 -15.21
CA MET A 68 -1.08 12.78 -16.55
C MET A 68 -1.17 14.25 -16.94
N ASN A 69 -0.03 14.88 -17.21
CA ASN A 69 0.07 16.26 -17.64
C ASN A 69 -0.24 16.37 -19.14
N ALA A 70 -0.57 17.57 -19.61
CA ALA A 70 -0.90 17.83 -21.01
C ALA A 70 0.27 17.59 -22.00
N ASP A 71 1.51 17.59 -21.50
CA ASP A 71 2.73 17.30 -22.26
C ASP A 71 3.06 15.80 -22.36
N GLY A 72 2.20 14.93 -21.81
CA GLY A 72 2.39 13.48 -21.80
C GLY A 72 3.28 12.96 -20.66
N THR A 73 3.80 13.84 -19.80
CA THR A 73 4.51 13.42 -18.58
C THR A 73 3.51 13.03 -17.48
N VAL A 74 3.97 12.27 -16.47
CA VAL A 74 3.16 11.90 -15.30
C VAL A 74 3.76 12.56 -14.06
N THR A 75 2.98 13.44 -13.42
CA THR A 75 3.31 13.92 -12.07
C THR A 75 2.93 12.83 -11.09
N ARG A 76 3.92 12.09 -10.58
CA ARG A 76 3.69 11.06 -9.56
C ARG A 76 3.31 11.72 -8.24
N ARG A 77 2.26 11.22 -7.61
CA ARG A 77 1.87 11.62 -6.25
C ARG A 77 2.82 11.03 -5.20
N ILE A 78 3.47 9.91 -5.52
CA ILE A 78 4.41 9.20 -4.65
C ILE A 78 5.69 8.96 -5.45
N ASP A 79 6.75 9.69 -5.14
CA ASP A 79 8.06 9.61 -5.82
C ASP A 79 9.18 9.75 -4.80
N SER A 80 9.85 8.62 -4.49
CA SER A 80 10.84 8.53 -3.42
C SER A 80 10.37 9.15 -2.10
N THR A 81 9.09 8.99 -1.78
CA THR A 81 8.45 9.57 -0.60
C THR A 81 8.66 8.65 0.59
N LEU A 82 9.04 9.19 1.74
CA LEU A 82 9.16 8.40 2.97
C LEU A 82 7.77 8.04 3.49
N VAL A 83 7.49 6.74 3.58
CA VAL A 83 6.17 6.23 3.97
C VAL A 83 6.26 5.14 5.02
N TYR A 84 5.24 5.09 5.87
CA TYR A 84 4.87 3.85 6.54
C TYR A 84 4.07 2.99 5.58
N VAL A 85 4.59 1.80 5.34
CA VAL A 85 3.96 0.76 4.53
C VAL A 85 3.23 -0.18 5.47
N LEU A 86 1.93 -0.32 5.28
CA LEU A 86 1.11 -1.30 5.97
C LEU A 86 0.83 -2.44 5.01
N ARG A 87 1.31 -3.63 5.32
CA ARG A 87 1.29 -4.80 4.44
C ARG A 87 0.45 -5.90 5.06
N TRP A 88 -0.57 -6.35 4.34
CA TRP A 88 -1.38 -7.50 4.71
C TRP A 88 -1.22 -8.62 3.68
N GLU A 89 -0.79 -9.78 4.13
CA GLU A 89 -0.76 -10.99 3.32
C GLU A 89 -2.01 -11.83 3.53
N ASN A 90 -2.32 -12.65 2.53
CA ASN A 90 -3.38 -13.66 2.59
C ASN A 90 -4.77 -13.12 2.95
N VAL A 91 -5.04 -11.85 2.62
CA VAL A 91 -6.34 -11.23 2.92
C VAL A 91 -7.35 -11.52 1.80
N PRO A 92 -8.61 -11.84 2.14
CA PRO A 92 -9.65 -12.05 1.13
C PRO A 92 -9.86 -10.76 0.34
N LEU A 93 -9.57 -10.80 -0.96
CA LEU A 93 -9.88 -9.69 -1.86
C LEU A 93 -11.30 -9.86 -2.38
N ALA A 94 -12.07 -8.77 -2.37
CA ALA A 94 -13.41 -8.78 -2.91
C ALA A 94 -13.36 -9.14 -4.41
N SER A 95 -14.04 -10.22 -4.78
CA SER A 95 -14.27 -10.57 -6.18
C SER A 95 -15.03 -9.40 -6.82
N SER A 96 -14.42 -8.71 -7.79
CA SER A 96 -15.10 -7.68 -8.57
C SER A 96 -16.38 -8.28 -9.18
N GLY A 97 -17.53 -7.88 -8.66
CA GLY A 97 -18.83 -8.29 -9.19
C GLY A 97 -18.91 -7.90 -10.67
N GLY A 98 -19.41 -8.80 -11.51
CA GLY A 98 -19.66 -8.47 -12.91
C GLY A 98 -20.66 -7.32 -13.05
N PRO A 99 -20.75 -6.69 -14.23
CA PRO A 99 -21.74 -5.65 -14.49
C PRO A 99 -23.16 -6.12 -14.10
N PRO A 100 -24.03 -5.21 -13.63
CA PRO A 100 -25.39 -5.56 -13.21
C PRO A 100 -26.12 -6.32 -14.32
N GLY A 101 -26.66 -7.50 -14.00
CA GLY A 101 -27.33 -8.41 -14.94
C GLY A 101 -26.51 -9.64 -15.36
N PHE A 102 -25.20 -9.68 -15.08
CA PHE A 102 -24.41 -10.91 -15.24
C PHE A 102 -24.36 -11.69 -13.92
N HIS A 103 -25.19 -12.73 -13.79
CA HIS A 103 -25.03 -13.76 -12.76
C HIS A 103 -23.82 -14.64 -13.08
N ARG A 104 -22.62 -14.08 -12.92
CA ARG A 104 -21.43 -14.92 -12.80
C ARG A 104 -21.46 -15.53 -11.39
N PRO A 105 -21.33 -16.85 -11.22
CA PRO A 105 -21.18 -17.41 -9.88
C PRO A 105 -20.06 -16.66 -9.16
N PRO A 106 -20.22 -16.30 -7.88
CA PRO A 106 -19.19 -15.59 -7.13
C PRO A 106 -17.91 -16.42 -7.25
N ARG A 107 -16.87 -15.82 -7.86
CA ARG A 107 -15.55 -16.45 -7.82
C ARG A 107 -15.17 -16.55 -6.34
N PRO A 108 -14.58 -17.68 -5.91
CA PRO A 108 -14.05 -17.76 -4.55
C PRO A 108 -13.15 -16.55 -4.32
N SER A 109 -13.28 -15.91 -3.15
CA SER A 109 -12.41 -14.82 -2.76
C SER A 109 -10.97 -15.31 -2.89
N SER A 110 -10.20 -14.73 -3.80
CA SER A 110 -8.78 -14.99 -3.83
C SER A 110 -8.14 -14.23 -2.68
N ASN A 111 -7.33 -14.94 -1.91
CA ASN A 111 -6.47 -14.30 -0.94
C ASN A 111 -5.36 -13.56 -1.70
N GLY A 112 -5.01 -12.37 -1.24
CA GLY A 112 -4.02 -11.54 -1.89
C GLY A 112 -3.20 -10.72 -0.91
N LEU A 113 -2.37 -9.86 -1.50
CA LEU A 113 -1.57 -8.87 -0.81
C LEU A 113 -2.27 -7.52 -0.89
N VAL A 114 -2.38 -6.83 0.24
CA VAL A 114 -2.79 -5.42 0.30
C VAL A 114 -1.65 -4.60 0.87
N ILE A 115 -1.39 -3.46 0.24
CA ILE A 115 -0.43 -2.46 0.71
C ILE A 115 -1.18 -1.16 0.93
N GLY A 116 -1.05 -0.59 2.11
CA GLY A 116 -1.39 0.77 2.45
C GLY A 116 -0.15 1.63 2.58
N MET A 117 -0.20 2.88 2.14
CA MET A 117 0.89 3.83 2.28
C MET A 117 0.41 5.09 2.99
N LEU A 118 1.11 5.45 4.06
CA LEU A 118 0.92 6.69 4.81
C LEU A 118 2.22 7.50 4.74
N ASP A 119 2.14 8.79 4.45
CA ASP A 119 3.30 9.68 4.52
C ASP A 119 3.86 9.66 5.96
N ALA A 120 5.14 9.31 6.10
CA ALA A 120 5.77 9.17 7.41
C ALA A 120 6.11 10.51 8.07
N THR A 121 6.01 11.61 7.33
CA THR A 121 6.27 12.97 7.81
C THR A 121 4.98 13.67 8.24
N THR A 122 3.92 13.54 7.42
CA THR A 122 2.66 14.28 7.64
C THR A 122 1.55 13.41 8.21
N GLY A 123 1.65 12.09 8.11
CA GLY A 123 0.57 11.18 8.43
C GLY A 123 -0.56 11.16 7.38
N GLU A 124 -0.36 11.78 6.22
CA GLU A 124 -1.35 11.78 5.14
C GLU A 124 -1.48 10.38 4.51
N PHE A 125 -2.71 9.93 4.28
CA PHE A 125 -2.96 8.74 3.49
C PHE A 125 -2.66 8.98 2.01
N LEU A 126 -1.68 8.25 1.48
CA LEU A 126 -1.23 8.40 0.09
C LEU A 126 -1.90 7.41 -0.87
N GLY A 127 -2.44 6.31 -0.34
CA GLY A 127 -3.23 5.36 -1.10
C GLY A 127 -2.98 3.91 -0.74
N THR A 128 -3.67 3.04 -1.47
CA THR A 128 -3.59 1.58 -1.32
C THR A 128 -3.32 0.88 -2.65
N GLY A 129 -2.72 -0.29 -2.59
CA GLY A 129 -2.61 -1.24 -3.70
C GLY A 129 -3.07 -2.62 -3.23
N SER A 130 -3.62 -3.42 -4.15
CA SER A 130 -3.94 -4.82 -3.85
C SER A 130 -3.64 -5.70 -5.05
N THR A 131 -3.17 -6.91 -4.81
CA THR A 131 -2.94 -7.90 -5.86
C THR A 131 -3.26 -9.32 -5.40
N ASN A 132 -3.81 -10.13 -6.30
CA ASN A 132 -4.00 -11.57 -6.07
C ASN A 132 -2.70 -12.38 -6.25
N ALA A 133 -1.63 -11.74 -6.74
CA ALA A 133 -0.33 -12.37 -6.86
C ALA A 133 0.39 -12.28 -5.51
N VAL A 134 0.29 -13.35 -4.71
CA VAL A 134 1.24 -13.57 -3.63
C VAL A 134 2.57 -13.85 -4.33
N GLY A 135 3.50 -12.90 -4.26
CA GLY A 135 4.75 -12.94 -5.02
C GLY A 135 5.50 -14.26 -4.78
N GLY A 136 5.90 -14.91 -5.87
CA GLY A 136 6.87 -16.00 -5.86
C GLY A 136 8.30 -15.49 -5.89
#